data_AF-A0A6I3KR23-F1
#
_entry.id   AF-A0A6I3KR23-F1
#
_cell.length_a   1.000
_cell.length_b   1.000
_cell.length_c   1.000
_cell.angle_alpha   90.00
_cell.angle_beta   90.00
_cell.angle_gamma   90.00
#
_symmetry.space_group_name_H-M   'P 1'
#
loop_
_entity.id
_entity.type
_entity.pdbx_description
1 polymer ?
#
loop_
_entity_poly.entity_id
_entity_poly.type
_entity_poly.pdbx_seq_one_letter_code
_entity_poly.pdbx_strand_id
1 'polypeptide(L)'
;MLGFLTIFAAALAGFGGLGAWAIAAAAIALASFSYSEHQQLYRRGQELGLTEALRATVVRSFLNALMATGGAYGAGMLLRLLHG
;
A
#
# COMPACT_ATOMS: atom_id res chain seq x y z
N MET A 1 0.67 12.19 -2.88
CA MET A 1 -0.48 12.06 -3.81
C MET A 1 -0.61 10.66 -4.40
N LEU A 2 0.49 10.04 -4.86
CA LEU A 2 0.49 8.70 -5.45
C LEU A 2 -0.03 7.61 -4.51
N GLY A 3 0.30 7.69 -3.20
CA GLY A 3 -0.24 6.75 -2.22
C GLY A 3 -1.77 6.76 -2.10
N PHE A 4 -2.39 7.93 -2.21
CA PHE A 4 -3.84 8.09 -2.21
C PHE A 4 -4.48 7.46 -3.46
N LEU A 5 -3.86 7.65 -4.62
CA LEU A 5 -4.27 7.03 -5.89
C LEU A 5 -4.25 5.51 -5.82
N THR A 6 -3.24 4.90 -5.19
CA THR A 6 -3.17 3.44 -5.01
C THR A 6 -4.25 2.90 -4.07
N ILE A 7 -4.59 3.61 -3.00
CA ILE A 7 -5.68 3.21 -2.08
C ILE A 7 -7.04 3.37 -2.78
N PHE A 8 -7.21 4.46 -3.53
CA PHE A 8 -8.43 4.70 -4.32
C PHE A 8 -8.61 3.65 -5.42
N ALA A 9 -7.54 3.25 -6.11
CA ALA A 9 -7.57 2.16 -7.08
C ALA A 9 -7.95 0.81 -6.43
N ALA A 10 -7.50 0.54 -5.20
CA ALA A 10 -7.91 -0.65 -4.45
C ALA A 10 -9.41 -0.65 -4.13
N ALA A 11 -9.98 0.51 -3.74
CA ALA A 11 -11.42 0.65 -3.52
C ALA A 11 -12.24 0.48 -4.81
N LEU A 12 -11.78 1.06 -5.93
CA LEU A 12 -12.38 0.84 -7.25
C LEU A 12 -12.33 -0.62 -7.66
N ALA A 13 -11.24 -1.33 -7.37
CA ALA A 13 -11.12 -2.75 -7.66
C ALA A 13 -12.12 -3.60 -6.85
N GLY A 14 -12.32 -3.26 -5.57
CA GLY A 14 -13.34 -3.88 -4.73
C GLY A 14 -14.76 -3.61 -5.22
N PHE A 15 -15.05 -2.39 -5.66
CA PHE A 15 -16.34 -2.03 -6.25
C PHE A 15 -16.59 -2.74 -7.57
N GLY A 16 -15.58 -2.82 -8.45
CA GLY A 16 -15.64 -3.57 -9.70
C GLY A 16 -15.70 -5.10 -9.52
N GLY A 17 -15.44 -5.62 -8.31
CA GLY A 17 -15.35 -7.05 -8.01
C GLY A 17 -14.23 -7.75 -8.74
N LEU A 18 -13.13 -7.04 -8.98
CA LEU A 18 -11.87 -7.65 -9.36
C LEU A 18 -11.40 -8.58 -8.25
N GLY A 19 -10.69 -9.66 -8.58
CA GLY A 19 -10.28 -10.64 -7.58
C GLY A 19 -9.37 -10.05 -6.49
N ALA A 20 -9.30 -10.72 -5.33
CA ALA A 20 -8.52 -10.29 -4.15
C ALA A 20 -7.02 -10.06 -4.42
N TRP A 21 -6.50 -10.54 -5.55
CA TRP A 21 -5.14 -10.24 -6.03
C TRP A 21 -4.91 -8.74 -6.26
N ALA A 22 -5.97 -7.94 -6.48
CA ALA A 22 -5.89 -6.48 -6.60
C ALA A 22 -5.36 -5.80 -5.32
N ILE A 23 -5.60 -6.40 -4.15
CA ILE A 23 -5.07 -5.91 -2.86
C ILE A 23 -3.55 -6.04 -2.84
N ALA A 24 -3.04 -7.22 -3.25
CA ALA A 24 -1.60 -7.46 -3.31
C ALA A 24 -0.90 -6.54 -4.32
N ALA A 25 -1.51 -6.34 -5.49
CA ALA A 25 -0.99 -5.42 -6.51
C ALA A 25 -0.96 -3.96 -6.01
N ALA A 26 -2.01 -3.50 -5.34
CA ALA A 26 -2.08 -2.14 -4.78
C ALA A 26 -1.10 -1.95 -3.61
N ALA A 27 -0.92 -2.96 -2.76
CA ALA A 27 0.05 -2.94 -1.67
C ALA A 27 1.50 -2.88 -2.18
N ILE A 28 1.83 -3.65 -3.24
CA ILE A 28 3.15 -3.61 -3.89
C ILE A 28 3.40 -2.24 -4.52
N ALA A 29 2.40 -1.67 -5.20
CA ALA A 29 2.50 -0.34 -5.80
C ALA A 29 2.71 0.74 -4.72
N LEU A 30 1.94 0.70 -3.63
CA LEU A 30 2.03 1.64 -2.51
C LEU A 30 3.40 1.55 -1.80
N ALA A 31 3.91 0.32 -1.62
CA ALA A 31 5.24 0.08 -1.05
C ALA A 31 6.37 0.58 -1.96
N SER A 32 6.25 0.36 -3.28
CA SER A 32 7.23 0.85 -4.26
C SER A 32 7.27 2.37 -4.30
N PHE A 33 6.11 3.03 -4.24
CA PHE A 33 6.04 4.49 -4.15
C PHE A 33 6.63 5.02 -2.84
N SER A 34 6.33 4.40 -1.70
CA SER A 34 6.92 4.74 -0.40
C SER A 34 8.45 4.66 -0.42
N TYR A 35 9.00 3.63 -1.07
CA TYR A 35 10.45 3.47 -1.24
C TYR A 35 11.06 4.57 -2.14
N SER A 36 10.38 4.94 -3.22
CA SER A 36 10.82 6.02 -4.12
C SER A 36 10.81 7.39 -3.44
N GLU A 37 9.84 7.65 -2.57
CA GLU A 37 9.68 8.94 -1.89
C GLU A 37 10.72 9.12 -0.77
N HIS A 38 11.17 8.02 -0.15
CA HIS A 38 12.14 8.03 0.95
C HIS A 38 13.57 7.61 0.55
N GLN A 39 13.87 7.57 -0.76
CA GLN A 39 15.13 7.05 -1.29
C GLN A 39 16.38 7.79 -0.75
N GLN A 40 16.26 9.09 -0.44
CA GLN A 40 17.35 9.88 0.18
C GLN A 40 17.59 9.53 1.67
N LEU A 41 16.53 9.21 2.43
CA LEU A 41 16.64 8.77 3.82
C LEU A 41 17.22 7.35 3.91
N TYR A 42 16.88 6.49 2.96
CA TYR A 42 17.41 5.13 2.85
C TYR A 42 18.92 5.11 2.58
N ARG A 43 19.40 5.96 1.67
CA ARG A 43 20.84 6.13 1.40
C ARG A 43 21.60 6.59 2.65
N ARG A 44 21.11 7.62 3.33
CA ARG A 44 21.74 8.14 4.55
C ARG A 44 21.74 7.13 5.72
N GLY A 45 20.68 6.34 5.87
CA GLY A 45 20.64 5.31 6.90
C GLY A 45 21.53 4.09 6.59
N GLN A 46 21.75 3.77 5.31
CA GLN A 46 22.77 2.78 4.91
C GLN A 46 24.19 3.26 5.19
N GLU A 47 24.48 4.54 4.94
CA GLU A 47 25.78 5.16 5.28
C GLU A 47 26.06 5.15 6.80
N LEU A 48 25.02 5.12 7.64
CA LEU A 48 25.09 5.07 9.10
C LEU A 48 25.00 3.65 9.69
N GLY A 49 24.91 2.60 8.87
CA GLY A 49 24.80 1.21 9.34
C GLY A 49 23.47 0.84 10.01
N LEU A 50 22.41 1.65 9.84
CA LEU A 50 21.08 1.46 10.45
C LEU A 50 20.16 0.52 9.64
N THR A 51 20.75 -0.49 9.00
CA THR A 51 20.10 -1.37 8.03
C THR A 51 18.93 -2.15 8.64
N GLU A 52 19.05 -2.57 9.91
CA GLU A 52 18.02 -3.32 10.64
C GLU A 52 16.78 -2.46 10.94
N ALA A 53 17.00 -1.21 11.38
CA ALA A 53 15.92 -0.27 11.68
C ALA A 53 15.16 0.15 10.41
N LEU A 54 15.87 0.33 9.30
CA LEU A 54 15.28 0.57 7.99
C LEU A 54 14.41 -0.60 7.52
N ARG A 55 14.90 -1.84 7.65
CA ARG A 55 14.15 -3.04 7.31
C ARG A 55 12.86 -3.16 8.13
N ALA A 56 12.93 -2.95 9.45
CA ALA A 56 11.76 -2.97 10.32
C ALA A 56 10.73 -1.89 9.93
N THR A 57 11.20 -0.72 9.52
CA THR A 57 10.34 0.40 9.09
C THR A 57 9.65 0.11 7.76
N VAL A 58 10.35 -0.46 6.79
CA VAL A 58 9.75 -0.87 5.51
C VAL A 58 8.74 -1.98 5.70
N VAL A 59 9.03 -2.99 6.53
CA VAL A 59 8.08 -4.07 6.81
C VAL A 59 6.83 -3.52 7.49
N ARG A 60 6.96 -2.61 8.47
CA ARG A 60 5.80 -1.93 9.09
C ARG A 60 5.03 -1.08 8.09
N SER A 61 5.72 -0.35 7.22
CA SER A 61 5.10 0.46 6.18
C SER A 61 4.32 -0.43 5.19
N PHE A 62 4.88 -1.58 4.82
CA PHE A 62 4.24 -2.57 3.97
C PHE A 62 2.99 -3.18 4.64
N LEU A 63 3.07 -3.53 5.92
CA LEU A 63 1.91 -4.03 6.68
C LEU A 63 0.79 -2.98 6.79
N ASN A 64 1.14 -1.72 7.06
CA ASN A 64 0.17 -0.63 7.09
C ASN A 64 -0.46 -0.40 5.70
N ALA A 65 0.34 -0.49 4.64
CA ALA A 65 -0.11 -0.41 3.25
C ALA A 65 -1.09 -1.55 2.90
N LEU A 66 -0.79 -2.77 3.35
CA LEU A 66 -1.65 -3.95 3.16
C LEU A 66 -3.00 -3.79 3.89
N MET A 67 -2.97 -3.34 5.15
CA MET A 67 -4.17 -3.07 5.94
C MET A 67 -5.03 -1.96 5.32
N ALA A 68 -4.40 -0.88 4.86
CA ALA A 68 -5.09 0.25 4.23
C ALA A 68 -5.73 -0.15 2.89
N THR A 69 -5.00 -0.86 2.02
CA THR A 69 -5.51 -1.31 0.71
C THR A 69 -6.57 -2.40 0.86
N GLY A 70 -6.41 -3.32 1.81
CA GLY A 70 -7.42 -4.32 2.15
C GLY A 70 -8.70 -3.70 2.69
N GLY A 71 -8.60 -2.73 3.60
CA GLY A 71 -9.75 -1.98 4.12
C GLY A 71 -10.48 -1.19 3.03
N ALA A 72 -9.73 -0.53 2.13
CA ALA A 72 -10.30 0.20 1.00
C ALA A 72 -11.01 -0.73 0.00
N TYR A 73 -10.40 -1.86 -0.35
CA TYR A 73 -11.02 -2.88 -1.19
C TYR A 73 -12.31 -3.43 -0.55
N GLY A 74 -12.27 -3.75 0.75
CA GLY A 74 -13.44 -4.20 1.50
C GLY A 74 -14.57 -3.18 1.53
N ALA A 75 -14.24 -1.90 1.71
CA ALA A 75 -15.21 -0.81 1.63
C ALA A 75 -15.84 -0.70 0.23
N GLY A 76 -15.05 -0.84 -0.83
CA GLY A 76 -15.54 -0.88 -2.21
C GLY A 76 -16.48 -2.06 -2.48
N MET A 77 -16.14 -3.24 -1.96
CA MET A 77 -16.99 -4.44 -2.05
C MET A 77 -18.31 -4.26 -1.29
N LEU A 78 -18.28 -3.70 -0.08
CA LEU A 78 -19.49 -3.37 0.69
C LEU A 78 -20.39 -2.37 -0.04
N LEU A 79 -19.81 -1.33 -0.63
CA LEU A 79 -20.54 -0.35 -1.44
C LEU A 79 -21.21 -0.99 -2.65
N ARG A 80 -20.54 -1.97 -3.28
CA ARG A 80 -21.12 -2.76 -4.37
C ARG A 80 -22.31 -3.59 -3.88
N LEU A 81 -22.21 -4.24 -2.71
CA LEU A 81 -23.31 -5.02 -2.13
C LEU A 81 -24.51 -4.17 -1.69
N LEU A 82 -24.28 -2.89 -1.37
CA LEU A 82 -25.34 -1.95 -0.96
C LEU A 82 -26.03 -1.27 -2.15
N HIS A 83 -25.35 -1.11 -3.29
CA HIS A 83 -25.88 -0.42 -4.47
C HIS A 83 -26.16 -1.32 -5.67
N GLY A 84 -25.84 -2.61 -5.59
CA GLY A 84 -26.14 -3.63 -6.61
C GLY A 84 -27.11 -4.66 -6.07
#